data_AF-A0A3N6NIX9-F1
#
_entry.id   AF-A0A3N6NIX9-F1
#
_cell.length_a   1.000
_cell.length_b   1.000
_cell.length_c   1.000
_cell.angle_alpha   90.00
_cell.angle_beta   90.00
_cell.angle_gamma   90.00
#
_symmetry.space_group_name_H-M   'P 1'
#
loop_
_entity.id
_entity.type
_entity.pdbx_description
1 polymer ?
#
loop_
_entity_poly.entity_id
_entity_poly.type
_entity_poly.pdbx_seq_one_letter_code
_entity_poly.pdbx_strand_id
1 'polypeptide(L)'
;MTRMILLRVVGICTAILLALHAGMAFYGDLTRPNFRASDLFSGEPPPEKAKLAAAAGLAAFSWDGDLLANYAAAMAADALQGPPTAAGGRASENKAAQAAVLAALKVSPIRPALWLTLGTLQAQSGEAATPAVKMSYLTGSVPIDIAFSRVRTVTSSAAATDEEIKLLAQSDIRAALARRSRYEPLLIAAYVQATPQGKSLLLETTKIADPKFNEILRRY
;
A
#
# COMPACT_ATOMS: atom_id res chain seq x y z
N MET A 1 26.80 33.37 -36.83
CA MET A 1 27.37 32.02 -36.68
C MET A 1 27.13 31.40 -35.30
N THR A 2 27.32 32.15 -34.21
CA THR A 2 27.22 31.66 -32.82
C THR A 2 25.85 31.07 -32.43
N ARG A 3 24.75 31.64 -32.95
CA ARG A 3 23.37 31.20 -32.64
C ARG A 3 23.02 29.83 -33.22
N MET A 4 23.54 29.50 -34.39
CA MET A 4 23.33 28.19 -35.05
C MET A 4 24.12 27.08 -34.35
N ILE A 5 25.33 27.36 -33.87
CA ILE A 5 26.14 26.42 -33.10
C ILE A 5 25.46 26.12 -31.77
N LEU A 6 24.94 27.15 -31.08
CA LEU A 6 24.18 26.99 -29.84
C LEU A 6 22.97 26.07 -30.02
N LEU A 7 22.17 26.29 -31.07
CA LEU A 7 20.99 25.45 -31.36
C LEU A 7 21.36 23.99 -31.64
N ARG A 8 22.46 23.73 -32.36
CA ARG A 8 22.95 22.38 -32.61
C ARG A 8 23.43 21.70 -31.32
N VAL A 9 24.15 22.41 -30.46
CA VAL A 9 24.59 21.89 -29.15
C VAL A 9 23.39 21.55 -28.29
N VAL A 10 22.41 22.45 -28.19
CA VAL A 10 21.16 22.18 -27.44
C VAL A 10 20.46 20.94 -27.99
N GLY A 11 20.30 20.83 -29.31
CA GLY A 11 19.68 19.66 -29.93
C GLY A 11 20.40 18.35 -29.63
N ILE A 12 21.75 18.34 -29.68
CA ILE A 12 22.56 17.16 -29.33
C ILE A 12 22.39 16.81 -27.84
N CYS A 13 22.45 17.79 -26.94
CA CYS A 13 22.25 17.57 -25.51
C CYS A 13 20.86 16.99 -25.22
N THR A 14 19.81 17.52 -25.86
CA THR A 14 18.44 17.00 -25.72
C THR A 14 18.34 15.56 -26.23
N ALA A 15 18.94 15.23 -27.38
CA ALA A 15 18.94 13.87 -27.92
C ALA A 15 19.64 12.87 -26.98
N ILE A 16 20.78 13.25 -26.41
CA ILE A 16 21.52 12.43 -25.43
C ILE A 16 20.66 12.18 -24.19
N LEU A 17 20.02 13.23 -23.64
CA LEU A 17 19.15 13.09 -22.47
C LEU A 17 17.96 12.16 -22.73
N LEU A 18 17.33 12.26 -23.90
CA LEU A 18 16.22 11.38 -24.27
C LEU A 18 16.68 9.93 -24.47
N ALA A 19 17.84 9.71 -25.07
CA ALA A 19 18.42 8.37 -25.23
C ALA A 19 18.75 7.73 -23.87
N LEU A 20 19.35 8.49 -22.95
CA LEU A 20 19.59 8.06 -21.57
C LEU A 20 18.28 7.74 -20.83
N HIS A 21 17.27 8.60 -20.95
CA HIS A 21 15.96 8.36 -20.34
C HIS A 21 15.30 7.09 -20.87
N ALA A 22 15.28 6.89 -22.19
CA ALA A 22 14.73 5.69 -22.82
C ALA A 22 15.51 4.43 -22.40
N GLY A 23 16.84 4.50 -22.33
CA GLY A 23 17.67 3.39 -21.85
C GLY A 23 17.38 3.03 -20.39
N MET A 24 17.23 4.03 -19.51
CA MET A 24 16.86 3.82 -18.11
C MET A 24 15.45 3.24 -17.96
N ALA A 25 14.48 3.72 -18.73
CA ALA A 25 13.11 3.20 -18.72
C ALA A 25 13.08 1.73 -19.17
N PHE A 26 13.75 1.41 -20.27
CA PHE A 26 13.85 0.03 -20.77
C PHE A 26 14.51 -0.92 -19.77
N TYR A 27 15.62 -0.49 -19.14
CA TYR A 27 16.27 -1.28 -18.10
C TYR A 27 15.40 -1.39 -16.83
N GLY A 28 14.64 -0.34 -16.51
CA GLY A 28 13.59 -0.36 -15.50
C GLY A 28 12.56 -1.46 -15.75
N ASP A 29 12.01 -1.55 -16.95
CA ASP A 29 11.04 -2.59 -17.32
C ASP A 29 11.62 -4.01 -17.19
N LEU A 30 12.91 -4.21 -17.51
CA LEU A 30 13.59 -5.50 -17.37
C LEU A 30 13.78 -5.94 -15.92
N THR A 31 14.00 -4.98 -15.02
CA THR A 31 14.33 -5.24 -13.61
C THR A 31 13.16 -5.03 -12.66
N ARG A 32 12.05 -4.47 -13.16
CA ARG A 32 10.84 -4.20 -12.40
C ARG A 32 10.36 -5.47 -11.70
N PRO A 33 10.19 -5.45 -10.35
CA PRO A 33 9.55 -6.55 -9.66
C PRO A 33 8.13 -6.70 -10.19
N ASN A 34 7.72 -7.89 -10.60
CA ASN A 34 6.33 -8.16 -10.93
C ASN A 34 5.53 -8.39 -9.64
N PHE A 35 5.47 -7.37 -8.79
CA PHE A 35 4.79 -7.40 -7.51
C PHE A 35 4.14 -6.04 -7.27
N ARG A 36 2.81 -6.02 -7.22
CA ARG A 36 1.99 -4.82 -7.05
C ARG A 36 1.55 -4.69 -5.61
N ALA A 37 1.17 -3.48 -5.20
CA ALA A 37 0.63 -3.25 -3.86
C ALA A 37 -0.64 -4.07 -3.56
N SER A 38 -1.41 -4.48 -4.58
CA SER A 38 -2.55 -5.39 -4.44
C SER A 38 -2.14 -6.79 -3.99
N ASP A 39 -0.97 -7.24 -4.40
CA ASP A 39 -0.52 -8.62 -4.28
C ASP A 39 -0.12 -8.89 -2.81
N LEU A 40 0.40 -7.85 -2.14
CA LEU A 40 0.59 -7.78 -0.69
C LEU A 40 -0.66 -8.17 0.11
N PHE A 41 -1.85 -7.75 -0.35
CA PHE A 41 -3.11 -7.98 0.33
C PHE A 41 -3.84 -9.25 -0.16
N SER A 42 -3.41 -9.80 -1.28
CA SER A 42 -3.98 -11.02 -1.87
C SER A 42 -3.27 -12.28 -1.40
N GLY A 43 -2.16 -12.15 -0.65
CA GLY A 43 -1.39 -13.26 -0.12
C GLY A 43 -0.38 -13.84 -1.10
N GLU A 44 -0.02 -13.09 -2.15
CA GLU A 44 1.08 -13.51 -3.02
C GLU A 44 2.42 -13.44 -2.28
N PRO A 45 3.32 -14.40 -2.53
CA PRO A 45 4.63 -14.40 -1.89
C PRO A 45 5.46 -13.19 -2.36
N PRO A 46 6.30 -12.62 -1.47
CA PRO A 46 7.18 -11.52 -1.84
C PRO A 46 8.16 -11.94 -2.95
N PRO A 47 8.60 -10.99 -3.80
CA PRO A 47 9.53 -11.30 -4.88
C PRO A 47 10.92 -11.67 -4.36
N GLU A 48 11.69 -12.37 -5.19
CA GLU A 48 13.07 -12.74 -4.87
C GLU A 48 13.95 -11.52 -4.54
N LYS A 49 14.78 -11.64 -3.49
CA LYS A 49 15.66 -10.57 -3.01
C LYS A 49 16.60 -10.02 -4.09
N ALA A 50 17.02 -10.85 -5.05
CA ALA A 50 17.87 -10.43 -6.17
C ALA A 50 17.18 -9.40 -7.08
N LYS A 51 15.88 -9.59 -7.36
CA LYS A 51 15.10 -8.63 -8.17
C LYS A 51 14.86 -7.33 -7.42
N LEU A 52 14.66 -7.40 -6.11
CA LEU A 52 14.52 -6.22 -5.26
C LEU A 52 15.81 -5.37 -5.27
N ALA A 53 16.98 -6.02 -5.16
CA ALA A 53 18.27 -5.33 -5.19
C ALA A 53 18.54 -4.65 -6.55
N ALA A 54 18.20 -5.31 -7.67
CA ALA A 54 18.32 -4.71 -9.00
C ALA A 54 17.44 -3.47 -9.16
N ALA A 55 16.19 -3.54 -8.69
CA ALA A 55 15.25 -2.43 -8.74
C ALA A 55 15.65 -1.26 -7.82
N ALA A 56 16.28 -1.53 -6.67
CA ALA A 56 16.72 -0.50 -5.73
C ALA A 56 17.70 0.51 -6.37
N GLY A 57 18.62 0.03 -7.21
CA GLY A 57 19.60 0.88 -7.90
C GLY A 57 18.94 1.89 -8.85
N LEU A 58 17.82 1.53 -9.46
CA LEU A 58 17.07 2.40 -10.37
C LEU A 58 16.04 3.27 -9.65
N ALA A 59 15.43 2.76 -8.59
CA ALA A 59 14.42 3.49 -7.84
C ALA A 59 14.93 4.84 -7.31
N ALA A 60 16.22 4.95 -7.00
CA ALA A 60 16.83 6.20 -6.53
C ALA A 60 16.82 7.33 -7.59
N PHE A 61 16.77 7.00 -8.88
CA PHE A 61 16.90 7.95 -9.99
C PHE A 61 15.71 7.94 -10.96
N SER A 62 14.73 7.07 -10.74
CA SER A 62 13.59 6.90 -11.62
C SER A 62 12.42 7.83 -11.28
N TRP A 63 11.71 8.29 -12.31
CA TRP A 63 10.40 8.93 -12.21
C TRP A 63 9.28 8.05 -12.77
N ASP A 64 9.59 6.78 -13.07
CA ASP A 64 8.58 5.81 -13.42
C ASP A 64 7.82 5.39 -12.16
N GLY A 65 6.61 5.94 -12.01
CA GLY A 65 5.74 5.63 -10.88
C GLY A 65 5.37 4.15 -10.77
N ASP A 66 5.42 3.40 -11.87
CA ASP A 66 5.08 1.99 -11.92
C ASP A 66 6.23 1.10 -11.40
N LEU A 67 7.47 1.41 -11.80
CA LEU A 67 8.68 0.83 -11.20
C LEU A 67 8.76 1.15 -9.70
N LEU A 68 8.59 2.42 -9.33
CA LEU A 68 8.66 2.87 -7.94
C LEU A 68 7.58 2.20 -7.08
N ALA A 69 6.35 2.11 -7.59
CA ALA A 69 5.25 1.47 -6.87
C ALA A 69 5.51 -0.03 -6.63
N ASN A 70 6.01 -0.74 -7.64
CA ASN A 70 6.31 -2.17 -7.50
C ASN A 70 7.50 -2.43 -6.57
N TYR A 71 8.55 -1.61 -6.66
CA TYR A 71 9.67 -1.64 -5.74
C TYR A 71 9.21 -1.38 -4.29
N ALA A 72 8.39 -0.36 -4.08
CA ALA A 72 7.85 -0.02 -2.76
C ALA A 72 6.94 -1.13 -2.19
N ALA A 73 6.10 -1.74 -3.03
CA ALA A 73 5.26 -2.86 -2.63
C ALA A 73 6.10 -4.08 -2.21
N ALA A 74 7.16 -4.38 -2.95
CA ALA A 74 8.09 -5.46 -2.63
C ALA A 74 8.84 -5.22 -1.31
N MET A 75 9.35 -3.99 -1.10
CA MET A 75 9.93 -3.57 0.19
C MET A 75 8.94 -3.72 1.34
N ALA A 76 7.69 -3.31 1.12
CA ALA A 76 6.64 -3.42 2.13
C ALA A 76 6.26 -4.86 2.44
N ALA A 77 6.33 -5.79 1.48
CA ALA A 77 6.11 -7.21 1.73
C ALA A 77 7.23 -7.82 2.57
N ASP A 78 8.51 -7.54 2.24
CA ASP A 78 9.65 -8.02 3.03
C ASP A 78 9.69 -7.41 4.43
N ALA A 79 9.26 -6.14 4.56
CA ALA A 79 8.83 -5.59 5.84
C ALA A 79 7.63 -6.42 6.33
N LEU A 80 6.36 -6.12 6.11
CA LEU A 80 5.22 -6.76 6.79
C LEU A 80 5.23 -8.30 6.99
N GLN A 81 5.79 -9.10 6.07
CA GLN A 81 5.72 -10.57 6.07
C GLN A 81 7.06 -11.29 6.23
N GLY A 82 8.20 -10.64 5.93
CA GLY A 82 9.51 -11.30 5.91
C GLY A 82 10.03 -11.66 7.31
N PRO A 83 10.88 -12.69 7.44
CA PRO A 83 11.64 -12.91 8.67
C PRO A 83 12.56 -11.70 8.90
N PRO A 84 12.78 -11.25 10.15
CA PRO A 84 13.69 -10.15 10.43
C PRO A 84 15.09 -10.50 9.90
N THR A 85 15.63 -9.76 8.94
CA THR A 85 16.80 -10.25 8.16
C THR A 85 18.07 -9.43 8.30
N ALA A 86 18.15 -8.40 9.14
CA ALA A 86 19.43 -7.74 9.40
C ALA A 86 19.54 -7.02 10.77
N ALA A 87 20.78 -6.69 11.14
CA ALA A 87 21.23 -6.09 12.41
C ALA A 87 20.52 -4.79 12.84
N GLY A 88 19.73 -4.14 11.97
CA GLY A 88 18.93 -2.95 12.28
C GLY A 88 17.51 -3.24 12.80
N GLY A 89 17.06 -4.49 12.74
CA GLY A 89 15.79 -4.94 13.27
C GLY A 89 14.55 -4.46 12.49
N ARG A 90 13.40 -5.01 12.88
CA ARG A 90 12.09 -4.87 12.23
C ARG A 90 11.62 -3.43 12.00
N ALA A 91 11.92 -2.54 12.94
CA ALA A 91 11.52 -1.14 12.87
C ALA A 91 12.24 -0.38 11.75
N SER A 92 13.52 -0.69 11.52
CA SER A 92 14.32 -0.07 10.46
C SER A 92 13.83 -0.48 9.06
N GLU A 93 13.50 -1.76 8.88
CA GLU A 93 12.92 -2.30 7.64
C GLU A 93 11.58 -1.63 7.32
N ASN A 94 10.70 -1.50 8.33
CA ASN A 94 9.42 -0.82 8.16
C ASN A 94 9.60 0.65 7.76
N LYS A 95 10.50 1.39 8.41
CA LYS A 95 10.80 2.78 8.04
C LYS A 95 11.34 2.94 6.61
N ALA A 96 12.22 2.03 6.18
CA ALA A 96 12.72 2.02 4.81
C ALA A 96 11.60 1.74 3.80
N ALA A 97 10.70 0.79 4.10
CA ALA A 97 9.52 0.53 3.28
C ALA A 97 8.57 1.73 3.22
N GLN A 98 8.30 2.41 4.33
CA GLN A 98 7.49 3.64 4.34
C GLN A 98 8.10 4.72 3.45
N ALA A 99 9.42 4.92 3.51
CA ALA A 99 10.11 5.90 2.68
C ALA A 99 10.00 5.57 1.18
N ALA A 100 10.14 4.29 0.80
CA ALA A 100 9.95 3.84 -0.57
C ALA A 100 8.51 4.06 -1.05
N VAL A 101 7.51 3.73 -0.22
CA VAL A 101 6.10 3.96 -0.53
C VAL A 101 5.79 5.45 -0.70
N LEU A 102 6.31 6.31 0.18
CA LEU A 102 6.15 7.75 0.06
C LEU A 102 6.81 8.31 -1.22
N ALA A 103 8.01 7.82 -1.58
CA ALA A 103 8.67 8.23 -2.82
C ALA A 103 7.83 7.86 -4.06
N ALA A 104 7.27 6.65 -4.09
CA ALA A 104 6.38 6.21 -5.16
C ALA A 104 5.09 7.05 -5.22
N LEU A 105 4.47 7.35 -4.08
CA LEU A 105 3.24 8.15 -4.00
C LEU A 105 3.43 9.62 -4.41
N LYS A 106 4.63 10.19 -4.21
CA LYS A 106 4.96 11.54 -4.73
C LYS A 106 4.90 11.60 -6.25
N VAL A 107 5.26 10.50 -6.93
CA VAL A 107 5.24 10.40 -8.39
C VAL A 107 3.87 9.98 -8.91
N SER A 108 3.20 9.04 -8.22
CA SER A 108 1.92 8.49 -8.65
C SER A 108 0.93 8.40 -7.47
N PRO A 109 0.24 9.50 -7.13
CA PRO A 109 -0.60 9.57 -5.93
C PRO A 109 -1.96 8.87 -6.06
N ILE A 110 -2.42 8.55 -7.28
CA ILE A 110 -3.72 7.89 -7.52
C ILE A 110 -3.54 6.36 -7.44
N ARG A 111 -3.11 5.88 -6.27
CA ARG A 111 -2.83 4.46 -6.01
C ARG A 111 -3.40 4.02 -4.67
N PRO A 112 -4.68 3.61 -4.60
CA PRO A 112 -5.37 3.31 -3.34
C PRO A 112 -4.71 2.18 -2.54
N ALA A 113 -4.26 1.11 -3.22
CA ALA A 113 -3.58 0.01 -2.55
C ALA A 113 -2.23 0.43 -1.94
N LEU A 114 -1.50 1.34 -2.60
CA LEU A 114 -0.20 1.82 -2.12
C LEU A 114 -0.36 2.77 -0.92
N TRP A 115 -1.40 3.60 -0.92
CA TRP A 115 -1.80 4.37 0.26
C TRP A 115 -2.19 3.47 1.44
N LEU A 116 -2.91 2.38 1.19
CA LEU A 116 -3.20 1.38 2.22
C LEU A 116 -1.93 0.70 2.74
N THR A 117 -0.97 0.39 1.87
CA THR A 117 0.33 -0.14 2.27
C THR A 117 1.04 0.80 3.25
N LEU A 118 1.07 2.10 2.96
CA LEU A 118 1.62 3.10 3.87
C LEU A 118 0.91 3.11 5.22
N GLY A 119 -0.43 3.16 5.22
CA GLY A 119 -1.22 3.15 6.45
C GLY A 119 -1.01 1.87 7.27
N THR A 120 -0.83 0.72 6.62
CA THR A 120 -0.58 -0.56 7.28
C THR A 120 0.80 -0.59 7.94
N LEU A 121 1.83 -0.10 7.24
CA LEU A 121 3.19 0.04 7.79
C LEU A 121 3.20 0.97 9.01
N GLN A 122 2.53 2.12 8.90
CA GLN A 122 2.40 3.11 9.99
C GLN A 122 1.63 2.54 11.18
N ALA A 123 0.52 1.84 10.94
CA ALA A 123 -0.24 1.21 12.02
C ALA A 123 0.59 0.17 12.78
N GLN A 124 1.40 -0.62 12.07
CA GLN A 124 2.28 -1.62 12.68
C GLN A 124 3.39 -0.98 13.54
N SER A 125 3.90 0.19 13.15
CA SER A 125 4.93 0.92 13.90
C SER A 125 4.36 1.84 14.99
N GLY A 126 3.04 1.88 15.18
CA GLY A 126 2.39 2.78 16.13
C GLY A 126 2.35 4.25 15.70
N GLU A 127 2.58 4.52 14.42
CA GLU A 127 2.52 5.85 13.82
C GLU A 127 1.11 6.23 13.38
N ALA A 128 0.91 7.51 13.08
CA ALA A 128 -0.36 8.05 12.62
C ALA A 128 -0.72 7.54 11.21
N ALA A 129 -1.45 6.42 11.15
CA ALA A 129 -1.93 5.80 9.90
C ALA A 129 -3.11 6.53 9.24
N THR A 130 -3.85 7.35 10.01
CA THR A 130 -5.11 7.98 9.59
C THR A 130 -5.04 8.71 8.24
N PRO A 131 -4.05 9.59 7.97
CA PRO A 131 -3.99 10.28 6.68
C PRO A 131 -3.79 9.31 5.50
N ALA A 132 -2.91 8.33 5.64
CA ALA A 132 -2.64 7.36 4.58
C ALA A 132 -3.85 6.44 4.32
N VAL A 133 -4.52 6.00 5.38
CA VAL A 133 -5.76 5.20 5.27
C VAL A 133 -6.86 6.00 4.59
N LYS A 134 -7.03 7.28 4.95
CA LYS A 134 -8.00 8.17 4.30
C LYS A 134 -7.73 8.31 2.80
N MET A 135 -6.48 8.58 2.43
CA MET A 135 -6.07 8.65 1.02
C MET A 135 -6.29 7.32 0.29
N SER A 136 -6.18 6.18 0.98
CA SER A 136 -6.49 4.89 0.38
C SER A 136 -7.93 4.84 -0.13
N TYR A 137 -8.89 5.42 0.58
CA TYR A 137 -10.28 5.51 0.12
C TYR A 137 -10.50 6.57 -0.97
N LEU A 138 -9.89 7.75 -0.81
CA LEU A 138 -10.14 8.90 -1.69
C LEU A 138 -9.51 8.78 -3.08
N THR A 139 -8.55 7.87 -3.26
CA THR A 139 -7.81 7.73 -4.53
C THR A 139 -8.32 6.62 -5.44
N GLY A 140 -9.37 5.89 -5.04
CA GLY A 140 -10.08 4.98 -5.92
C GLY A 140 -10.72 3.77 -5.25
N SER A 141 -11.59 3.10 -6.00
CA SER A 141 -12.15 1.79 -5.64
C SER A 141 -11.08 0.71 -5.66
N VAL A 142 -11.27 -0.33 -4.84
CA VAL A 142 -10.38 -1.49 -4.82
C VAL A 142 -11.18 -2.79 -4.84
N PRO A 143 -10.57 -3.90 -5.29
CA PRO A 143 -11.13 -5.24 -5.11
C PRO A 143 -11.41 -5.55 -3.64
N ILE A 144 -12.37 -6.44 -3.40
CA ILE A 144 -12.86 -6.77 -2.06
C ILE A 144 -11.76 -7.27 -1.10
N ASP A 145 -10.74 -7.97 -1.60
CA ASP A 145 -9.62 -8.46 -0.76
C ASP A 145 -8.78 -7.31 -0.20
N ILE A 146 -8.62 -6.25 -0.98
CA ILE A 146 -7.94 -5.02 -0.55
C ILE A 146 -8.86 -4.19 0.34
N ALA A 147 -10.16 -4.11 0.03
CA ALA A 147 -11.16 -3.46 0.88
C ALA A 147 -11.20 -4.10 2.28
N PHE A 148 -11.16 -5.43 2.36
CA PHE A 148 -11.05 -6.13 3.65
C PHE A 148 -9.74 -5.78 4.38
N SER A 149 -8.63 -5.63 3.66
CA SER A 149 -7.39 -5.16 4.25
C SER A 149 -7.48 -3.73 4.77
N ARG A 150 -8.25 -2.84 4.12
CA ARG A 150 -8.57 -1.51 4.67
C ARG A 150 -9.33 -1.63 5.98
N VAL A 151 -10.36 -2.49 6.04
CA VAL A 151 -11.11 -2.73 7.28
C VAL A 151 -10.17 -3.16 8.40
N ARG A 152 -9.28 -4.13 8.16
CA ARG A 152 -8.31 -4.59 9.16
C ARG A 152 -7.42 -3.44 9.65
N THR A 153 -6.85 -2.65 8.75
CA THR A 153 -5.98 -1.52 9.12
C THR A 153 -6.74 -0.42 9.85
N VAL A 154 -7.99 -0.15 9.46
CA VAL A 154 -8.87 0.81 10.17
C VAL A 154 -9.13 0.32 11.59
N THR A 155 -9.58 -0.93 11.74
CA THR A 155 -10.02 -1.45 13.04
C THR A 155 -8.87 -1.68 14.01
N SER A 156 -7.64 -1.88 13.51
CA SER A 156 -6.45 -2.06 14.34
C SER A 156 -5.69 -0.76 14.65
N SER A 157 -6.19 0.41 14.25
CA SER A 157 -5.47 1.68 14.42
C SER A 157 -6.38 2.81 14.91
N ALA A 158 -5.78 3.99 15.14
CA ALA A 158 -6.52 5.22 15.45
C ALA A 158 -7.39 5.71 14.28
N ALA A 159 -7.27 5.14 13.08
CA ALA A 159 -8.13 5.51 11.95
C ALA A 159 -9.62 5.22 12.22
N ALA A 160 -9.93 4.30 13.14
CA ALA A 160 -11.30 4.02 13.57
C ALA A 160 -11.98 5.17 14.34
N THR A 161 -11.25 6.22 14.75
CA THR A 161 -11.84 7.42 15.40
C THR A 161 -12.22 8.51 14.40
N ASP A 162 -11.77 8.42 13.15
CA ASP A 162 -12.06 9.41 12.12
C ASP A 162 -13.45 9.13 11.51
N GLU A 163 -14.36 10.09 11.61
CA GLU A 163 -15.76 9.90 11.19
C GLU A 163 -15.90 9.67 9.68
N GLU A 164 -15.08 10.28 8.85
CA GLU A 164 -15.11 10.03 7.40
C GLU A 164 -14.63 8.61 7.09
N ILE A 165 -13.54 8.17 7.72
CA ILE A 165 -13.03 6.80 7.57
C ILE A 165 -14.06 5.79 8.06
N LYS A 166 -14.75 6.03 9.18
CA LYS A 166 -15.80 5.13 9.68
C LYS A 166 -16.91 4.94 8.64
N LEU A 167 -17.42 6.03 8.06
CA LEU A 167 -18.46 5.97 7.03
C LEU A 167 -18.01 5.19 5.79
N LEU A 168 -16.76 5.37 5.37
CA LEU A 168 -16.18 4.65 4.23
C LEU A 168 -15.96 3.16 4.55
N ALA A 169 -15.42 2.85 5.74
CA ALA A 169 -15.19 1.49 6.21
C ALA A 169 -16.48 0.68 6.38
N GLN A 170 -17.60 1.34 6.73
CA GLN A 170 -18.92 0.68 6.76
C GLN A 170 -19.31 0.09 5.40
N SER A 171 -18.91 0.72 4.30
CA SER A 171 -19.13 0.17 2.94
C SER A 171 -18.32 -1.11 2.74
N ASP A 172 -17.03 -1.09 3.10
CA ASP A 172 -16.15 -2.25 2.95
C ASP A 172 -16.59 -3.43 3.85
N ILE A 173 -17.03 -3.15 5.08
CA ILE A 173 -17.61 -4.15 5.99
C ILE A 173 -18.88 -4.77 5.38
N ARG A 174 -19.80 -3.96 4.86
CA ARG A 174 -21.03 -4.46 4.20
C ARG A 174 -20.69 -5.31 2.97
N ALA A 175 -19.70 -4.90 2.18
CA ALA A 175 -19.25 -5.67 1.02
C ALA A 175 -18.65 -7.03 1.43
N ALA A 176 -17.91 -7.09 2.55
CA ALA A 176 -17.40 -8.34 3.10
C ALA A 176 -18.53 -9.24 3.62
N LEU A 177 -19.52 -8.68 4.32
CA LEU A 177 -20.71 -9.41 4.79
C LEU A 177 -21.55 -9.96 3.64
N ALA A 178 -21.66 -9.24 2.52
CA ALA A 178 -22.33 -9.76 1.32
C ALA A 178 -21.66 -11.03 0.75
N ARG A 179 -20.38 -11.28 1.10
CA ARG A 179 -19.60 -12.48 0.75
C ARG A 179 -19.24 -13.29 1.99
N ARG A 180 -20.18 -13.37 2.94
CA ARG A 180 -19.99 -13.93 4.29
C ARG A 180 -19.24 -15.25 4.33
N SER A 181 -19.58 -16.21 3.47
CA SER A 181 -18.94 -17.54 3.47
C SER A 181 -17.41 -17.49 3.38
N ARG A 182 -16.85 -16.48 2.71
CA ARG A 182 -15.40 -16.27 2.58
C ARG A 182 -14.83 -15.39 3.69
N TYR A 183 -15.53 -14.32 4.09
CA TYR A 183 -14.98 -13.28 4.97
C TYR A 183 -15.39 -13.39 6.43
N GLU A 184 -16.33 -14.25 6.80
CA GLU A 184 -16.74 -14.46 8.19
C GLU A 184 -15.57 -14.74 9.15
N PRO A 185 -14.70 -15.75 8.91
CA PRO A 185 -13.56 -16.00 9.81
C PRO A 185 -12.58 -14.82 9.84
N LEU A 186 -12.43 -14.11 8.73
CA LEU A 186 -11.54 -12.97 8.63
C LEU A 186 -12.08 -11.76 9.41
N LEU A 187 -13.39 -11.49 9.35
CA LEU A 187 -14.05 -10.43 10.11
C LEU A 187 -14.00 -10.71 11.62
N ILE A 188 -14.16 -11.97 12.04
CA ILE A 188 -13.98 -12.37 13.44
C ILE A 188 -12.54 -12.10 13.88
N ALA A 189 -11.55 -12.51 13.09
CA ALA A 189 -10.14 -12.25 13.40
C ALA A 189 -9.82 -10.75 13.48
N ALA A 190 -10.36 -9.95 12.55
CA ALA A 190 -10.22 -8.50 12.57
C ALA A 190 -10.85 -7.89 13.83
N TYR A 191 -12.02 -8.38 14.26
CA TYR A 191 -12.67 -7.95 15.50
C TYR A 191 -11.85 -8.29 16.74
N VAL A 192 -11.30 -9.51 16.83
CA VAL A 192 -10.45 -9.93 17.97
C VAL A 192 -9.21 -9.05 18.09
N GLN A 193 -8.61 -8.66 16.98
CA GLN A 193 -7.39 -7.83 16.92
C GLN A 193 -7.68 -6.32 16.94
N ALA A 194 -8.94 -5.91 16.94
CA ALA A 194 -9.32 -4.50 16.84
C ALA A 194 -9.08 -3.74 18.14
N THR A 195 -8.83 -2.43 18.00
CA THR A 195 -8.90 -1.46 19.09
C THR A 195 -10.35 -1.36 19.61
N PRO A 196 -10.59 -0.80 20.81
CA PRO A 196 -11.96 -0.60 21.30
C PRO A 196 -12.86 0.14 20.30
N GLN A 197 -12.33 1.17 19.63
CA GLN A 197 -13.05 1.93 18.61
C GLN A 197 -13.29 1.10 17.35
N GLY A 198 -12.30 0.29 16.92
CA GLY A 198 -12.48 -0.66 15.82
C GLY A 198 -13.54 -1.72 16.11
N LYS A 199 -13.60 -2.23 17.34
CA LYS A 199 -14.67 -3.14 17.79
C LYS A 199 -16.04 -2.47 17.73
N SER A 200 -16.15 -1.24 18.23
CA SER A 200 -17.40 -0.46 18.17
C SER A 200 -17.87 -0.28 16.72
N LEU A 201 -16.96 0.10 15.82
CA LEU A 201 -17.27 0.25 14.40
C LEU A 201 -17.82 -1.05 13.79
N LEU A 202 -17.17 -2.19 14.04
CA LEU A 202 -17.64 -3.49 13.54
C LEU A 202 -19.01 -3.87 14.13
N LEU A 203 -19.22 -3.65 15.43
CA LEU A 203 -20.49 -3.94 16.10
C LEU A 203 -21.63 -3.04 15.60
N GLU A 204 -21.41 -1.73 15.50
CA GLU A 204 -22.41 -0.78 15.01
C GLU A 204 -22.83 -1.12 13.57
N THR A 205 -21.85 -1.39 12.71
CA THR A 205 -22.11 -1.72 11.30
C THR A 205 -22.87 -3.03 11.16
N THR A 206 -22.44 -4.07 11.87
CA THR A 206 -23.06 -5.40 11.79
C THR A 206 -24.43 -5.44 12.45
N LYS A 207 -24.69 -4.64 13.50
CA LYS A 207 -26.01 -4.53 14.11
C LYS A 207 -27.10 -4.14 13.11
N ILE A 208 -26.75 -3.31 12.13
CA ILE A 208 -27.69 -2.86 11.08
C ILE A 208 -27.66 -3.83 9.88
N ALA A 209 -26.47 -4.25 9.44
CA ALA A 209 -26.31 -5.01 8.20
C ALA A 209 -26.54 -6.54 8.32
N ASP A 210 -26.14 -7.15 9.43
CA ASP A 210 -26.33 -8.58 9.73
C ASP A 210 -26.40 -8.79 11.26
N PRO A 211 -27.60 -8.65 11.87
CA PRO A 211 -27.78 -8.79 13.32
C PRO A 211 -27.34 -10.16 13.85
N LYS A 212 -27.45 -11.23 13.05
CA LYS A 212 -27.02 -12.57 13.47
C LYS A 212 -25.50 -12.63 13.60
N PHE A 213 -24.78 -12.04 12.65
CA PHE A 213 -23.32 -11.94 12.73
C PHE A 213 -22.88 -10.99 13.86
N ASN A 214 -23.63 -9.94 14.16
CA ASN A 214 -23.37 -9.08 15.32
C ASN A 214 -23.36 -9.87 16.64
N GLU A 215 -24.32 -10.79 16.83
CA GLU A 215 -24.37 -11.67 18.00
C GLU A 215 -23.22 -12.69 18.03
N ILE A 216 -22.64 -13.04 16.88
CA ILE A 216 -21.42 -13.87 16.82
C ILE A 216 -20.22 -13.05 17.32
N LEU A 217 -20.05 -11.81 16.84
CA LEU A 217 -18.93 -10.97 17.25
C LEU A 217 -18.89 -10.73 18.76
N ARG A 218 -20.06 -10.54 19.40
CA ARG A 218 -20.15 -10.33 20.86
C ARG A 218 -19.70 -11.52 21.72
N ARG A 219 -19.45 -12.68 21.12
CA ARG A 219 -18.93 -13.87 21.82
C ARG A 219 -17.40 -13.87 21.94
N TYR A 220 -16.74 -12.91 21.27
CA TYR A 220 -15.28 -12.69 21.27
C TYR A 220 -14.93 -11.35 21.93
#